data_AF-A0A5K0VIZ5-F1
#
_entry.id   AF-A0A5K0VIZ5-F1
#
_cell.length_a   1.000
_cell.length_b   1.000
_cell.length_c   1.000
_cell.angle_alpha   90.00
_cell.angle_beta   90.00
_cell.angle_gamma   90.00
#
_symmetry.space_group_name_H-M   'P 1'
#
loop_
_entity.id
_entity.type
_entity.pdbx_description
1 polymer ?
#
loop_
_entity_poly.entity_id
_entity_poly.type
_entity_poly.pdbx_seq_one_letter_code
_entity_poly.pdbx_strand_id
1 'polypeptide(L)'
;ISFSEWFLSKGGTRLSIQRMWDPVAYALGFIDCDNISARCMLTVFGFFATKTEASLLRMLKGSPDNFLSGPIQKYIISKGG
;
A
#
# COMPACT_ATOMS: atom_id res chain seq x y z
N ILE A 1 -4.95 -18.01 -1.13
CA ILE A 1 -3.67 -17.91 -1.86
C ILE A 1 -2.88 -16.73 -1.34
N SER A 2 -1.81 -17.03 -0.62
CA SER A 2 -0.86 -16.02 -0.16
C SER A 2 -0.05 -15.47 -1.33
N PHE A 3 0.62 -14.33 -1.13
CA PHE A 3 1.49 -13.76 -2.15
C PHE A 3 2.67 -14.69 -2.48
N SER A 4 3.26 -15.34 -1.48
CA SER A 4 4.30 -16.34 -1.69
C SER A 4 3.84 -17.51 -2.56
N GLU A 5 2.68 -18.10 -2.26
CA GLU A 5 2.11 -19.20 -3.06
C GLU A 5 1.91 -18.77 -4.51
N TRP A 6 1.33 -17.59 -4.71
CA TRP A 6 1.13 -17.04 -6.04
C TRP A 6 2.45 -16.79 -6.77
N PHE A 7 3.39 -16.12 -6.12
CA PHE A 7 4.65 -15.70 -6.74
C PHE A 7 5.51 -16.90 -7.13
N LEU A 8 5.61 -17.91 -6.26
CA LEU A 8 6.29 -19.17 -6.55
C LEU A 8 5.62 -19.92 -7.72
N SER A 9 4.28 -19.93 -7.78
CA SER A 9 3.54 -20.53 -8.90
C SER A 9 3.80 -19.87 -10.26
N LYS A 10 4.34 -18.64 -10.26
CA LYS A 10 4.71 -17.86 -11.45
C LYS A 10 6.21 -17.90 -11.76
N GLY A 11 6.97 -18.81 -11.12
CA GLY A 11 8.42 -18.95 -11.32
C GLY A 11 9.27 -18.01 -10.46
N GLY A 12 8.65 -17.34 -9.48
CA GLY A 12 9.37 -16.56 -8.49
C GLY A 12 10.24 -17.43 -7.57
N THR A 13 11.22 -16.82 -6.91
CA THR A 13 12.13 -17.52 -6.00
C THR A 13 11.92 -17.10 -4.55
N ARG A 14 12.19 -18.01 -3.61
CA ARG A 14 12.12 -17.71 -2.18
C ARG A 14 13.11 -16.62 -1.76
N LEU A 15 14.27 -16.56 -2.40
CA LEU A 15 15.26 -15.50 -2.15
C LEU A 15 14.74 -14.12 -2.56
N SER A 16 13.99 -14.03 -3.67
CA SER A 16 13.33 -12.78 -4.07
C SER A 16 12.24 -12.38 -3.08
N ILE A 17 11.47 -13.35 -2.56
CA ILE A 17 10.49 -13.09 -1.51
C ILE A 17 11.17 -12.46 -0.29
N GLN A 18 12.20 -13.10 0.25
CA GLN A 18 12.89 -12.63 1.46
C GLN A 18 13.56 -11.26 1.30
N ARG A 19 14.21 -11.01 0.16
CA ARG A 19 15.02 -9.79 -0.03
C ARG A 19 14.24 -8.59 -0.52
N MET A 20 13.16 -8.82 -1.27
CA MET A 20 12.42 -7.75 -1.94
C MET A 20 10.98 -7.68 -1.47
N TRP A 21 10.26 -8.80 -1.52
CA TRP A 21 8.81 -8.76 -1.31
C TRP A 21 8.39 -8.70 0.15
N ASP A 22 9.11 -9.36 1.06
CA ASP A 22 8.85 -9.30 2.50
C ASP A 22 9.00 -7.86 3.04
N PRO A 23 10.09 -7.11 2.74
CA PRO A 23 10.16 -5.68 3.11
C PRO A 23 8.97 -4.86 2.63
N VAL A 24 8.47 -5.12 1.42
CA VAL A 24 7.31 -4.40 0.88
C VAL A 24 6.01 -4.83 1.56
N ALA A 25 5.81 -6.12 1.79
CA ALA A 25 4.64 -6.64 2.50
C ALA A 25 4.58 -6.09 3.93
N TYR A 26 5.72 -5.99 4.63
CA TYR A 26 5.79 -5.33 5.93
C TYR A 26 5.43 -3.85 5.87
N ALA A 27 5.90 -3.12 4.85
CA ALA A 27 5.57 -1.70 4.70
C ALA A 27 4.07 -1.47 4.38
N LEU A 28 3.43 -2.40 3.67
CA LEU A 28 2.03 -2.27 3.23
C LEU A 28 1.02 -2.80 4.25
N GLY A 29 1.31 -3.92 4.90
CA GLY A 29 0.35 -4.65 5.73
C GLY A 29 0.92 -5.17 7.06
N PHE A 30 2.18 -4.85 7.38
CA PHE A 30 2.87 -5.27 8.60
C PHE A 30 2.96 -6.81 8.79
N ILE A 31 2.81 -7.57 7.71
CA ILE A 31 2.89 -9.04 7.68
C ILE A 31 3.72 -9.50 6.48
N ASP A 32 4.27 -10.72 6.56
CA ASP A 32 5.12 -11.31 5.51
C ASP A 32 4.33 -11.80 4.28
N CYS A 33 5.06 -12.22 3.24
CA CYS A 33 4.46 -12.72 2.00
C CYS A 33 3.71 -14.05 2.12
N ASP A 34 3.98 -14.85 3.17
CA ASP A 34 3.29 -16.11 3.42
C ASP A 34 1.89 -15.87 4.01
N ASN A 35 1.72 -14.75 4.71
CA ASN A 35 0.48 -14.39 5.38
C ASN A 35 -0.35 -13.34 4.62
N ILE A 36 0.27 -12.50 3.78
CA ILE A 36 -0.45 -11.50 2.98
C ILE A 36 -1.14 -12.12 1.76
N SER A 37 -2.36 -11.66 1.44
CA SER A 37 -3.10 -12.11 0.26
C SER A 37 -2.44 -11.62 -1.04
N ALA A 38 -2.32 -12.52 -2.03
CA ALA A 38 -1.81 -12.15 -3.36
C ALA A 38 -2.64 -11.04 -4.02
N ARG A 39 -3.97 -11.04 -3.82
CA ARG A 39 -4.87 -10.03 -4.38
C ARG A 39 -4.58 -8.63 -3.84
N CYS A 40 -4.26 -8.52 -2.55
CA CYS A 40 -3.92 -7.25 -1.92
C CYS A 40 -2.66 -6.65 -2.56
N MET A 41 -1.58 -7.43 -2.61
CA MET A 41 -0.32 -7.03 -3.23
C MET A 41 -0.51 -6.65 -4.72
N LEU A 42 -1.14 -7.51 -5.52
CA LEU A 42 -1.32 -7.26 -6.95
C LEU A 42 -2.20 -6.04 -7.26
N THR A 43 -3.12 -5.70 -6.37
CA THR A 43 -3.93 -4.49 -6.52
C THR A 43 -3.09 -3.24 -6.34
N VAL A 44 -2.22 -3.21 -5.31
CA VAL A 44 -1.29 -2.09 -5.06
C VAL A 44 -0.28 -1.95 -6.20
N PHE A 45 0.36 -3.05 -6.61
CA PHE A 45 1.34 -3.00 -7.71
C PHE A 45 0.71 -2.75 -9.07
N GLY A 46 -0.50 -3.24 -9.31
CA GLY A 46 -1.27 -2.89 -10.51
C GLY A 46 -1.58 -1.39 -10.56
N PHE A 47 -1.86 -0.76 -9.43
CA PHE A 47 -2.02 0.68 -9.35
C PHE A 47 -0.71 1.43 -9.68
N PHE A 48 0.42 1.00 -9.11
CA PHE A 48 1.73 1.58 -9.43
C PHE A 48 2.14 1.39 -10.90
N ALA A 49 1.78 0.27 -11.52
CA ALA A 49 2.08 0.02 -12.93
C ALA A 49 1.22 0.84 -13.89
N THR A 50 -0.01 1.20 -13.50
CA THR A 50 -0.98 1.90 -14.37
C THR A 50 -0.97 3.42 -14.22
N LYS A 51 -0.38 3.95 -13.15
CA LYS A 51 -0.31 5.38 -12.86
C LYS A 51 1.13 5.79 -12.61
N THR A 52 1.73 6.49 -13.58
CA THR A 52 3.16 6.89 -13.55
C THR A 52 3.57 7.64 -12.28
N GLU A 53 2.68 8.45 -11.72
CA GLU A 53 2.95 9.24 -10.50
C GLU A 53 2.55 8.55 -9.21
N ALA A 54 1.90 7.37 -9.26
CA ALA A 54 1.38 6.71 -8.07
C ALA A 54 2.48 6.12 -7.17
N SER A 55 3.68 5.89 -7.69
CA SER A 55 4.83 5.46 -6.91
C SER A 55 5.55 6.62 -6.19
N LEU A 56 5.17 7.88 -6.44
CA LEU A 56 5.75 9.04 -5.77
C LEU A 56 5.20 9.15 -4.35
N LEU A 57 6.08 8.93 -3.38
CA LEU A 57 5.76 9.10 -1.96
C LEU A 57 5.79 10.58 -1.59
N ARG A 58 4.71 11.06 -0.97
CA ARG A 58 4.59 12.42 -0.44
C ARG A 58 4.29 12.35 1.05
N MET A 59 4.91 13.24 1.81
CA MET A 59 4.62 13.41 3.22
C MET A 59 3.62 14.56 3.41
N LEU A 60 2.74 14.41 4.39
CA LEU A 60 1.88 15.51 4.80
C LEU A 60 2.74 16.64 5.39
N LYS A 61 2.34 17.90 5.15
CA LYS A 61 3.07 19.09 5.62
C LYS A 61 3.20 19.16 7.15
N GLY A 62 2.33 18.48 7.89
CA GLY A 62 2.34 18.42 9.34
C GLY A 62 1.28 17.45 9.84
N SER A 63 0.78 17.68 11.05
CA SER A 63 -0.24 16.81 11.67
C SER A 63 -1.45 16.56 10.73
N PRO A 64 -1.90 15.29 10.57
CA PRO A 64 -3.14 14.95 9.88
C PRO A 64 -4.35 15.73 10.34
N ASP A 65 -4.41 16.08 11.63
CA ASP A 65 -5.50 16.86 12.19
C ASP A 65 -5.62 18.24 11.53
N ASN A 66 -4.49 18.91 11.31
CA ASN A 66 -4.46 20.26 10.76
C ASN A 66 -4.51 20.29 9.23
N PHE A 67 -3.91 19.30 8.57
CA PHE A 67 -3.65 19.33 7.12
C PHE A 67 -4.47 18.31 6.31
N LEU A 68 -5.27 17.46 6.97
CA LEU A 68 -6.17 16.51 6.29
C LEU A 68 -7.59 16.56 6.86
N SER A 69 -7.81 16.15 8.12
CA SER A 69 -9.16 16.08 8.68
C SER A 69 -9.76 17.45 8.99
N GLY A 70 -8.96 18.40 9.49
CA GLY A 70 -9.41 19.76 9.82
C GLY A 70 -10.03 20.51 8.64
N PRO A 71 -9.39 20.57 7.45
CA PRO A 71 -9.98 21.16 6.26
C PRO A 71 -11.31 20.49 5.84
N ILE A 72 -11.39 19.16 5.91
CA ILE A 72 -12.62 18.40 5.60
C ILE A 72 -13.73 18.77 6.58
N GLN A 73 -13.43 18.79 7.89
CA GLN A 73 -14.38 19.16 8.94
C GLN A 73 -14.91 20.59 8.74
N LYS A 74 -14.04 21.56 8.48
CA LYS A 74 -14.44 22.96 8.20
C LYS A 74 -15.39 23.05 7.02
N TYR A 75 -15.13 22.29 5.95
CA TYR A 75 -16.01 22.25 4.80
C TYR A 75 -17.41 21.74 5.18
N ILE A 76 -17.49 20.60 5.89
CA ILE A 76 -18.76 20.02 6.33
C ILE A 76 -19.54 20.99 7.22
N ILE A 77 -18.89 21.57 8.24
CA ILE A 77 -19.52 22.53 9.16
C ILE A 77 -20.03 23.76 8.42
N SER A 78 -19.28 24.28 7.43
CA SER A 78 -19.72 25.43 6.62
C SER A 78 -20.98 25.15 5.79
N LYS A 79 -21.33 23.87 5.61
CA LYS A 79 -22.52 23.41 4.89
C LYS A 79 -23.69 23.02 5.80
N GLY A 80 -23.56 23.21 7.11
CA GLY A 80 -24.64 22.96 8.07
C GLY A 80 -24.59 21.62 8.79
N GLY A 81 -23.54 20.81 8.58
CA GLY A 81 -23.35 19.53 9.27
C GLY A 81 -23.77 18.32 8.45
#